data_AF-A0A7K1TKK8-F1
#
_entry.id   AF-A0A7K1TKK8-F1
#
_cell.length_a   1.000
_cell.length_b   1.000
_cell.length_c   1.000
_cell.angle_alpha   90.00
_cell.angle_beta   90.00
_cell.angle_gamma   90.00
#
_symmetry.space_group_name_H-M   'P 1'
#
loop_
_entity.id
_entity.type
_entity.pdbx_description
1 polymer ?
#
loop_
_entity_poly.entity_id
_entity_poly.type
_entity_poly.pdbx_seq_one_letter_code
_entity_poly.pdbx_strand_id
1 'polypeptide(L)'
;MAEFNRLSHANRVIHFYDINFGFNDDSLPHGHFVELFRQIIAMSEKRDESRYFRSGDKRLFIQGIKFVPDIEQVHGKLRAVRLDVSPEILNMKTDTARDIDMAEEEGIVETTHFVISYKNKKKRLAVEYNAAGAKTHELGRYLEHIGVKAGLQSVVITPVLAGDSLSDFLNRVGKLSELEISAPKDSIAEVKKYNPGLASAMEASKDFFKCDTLILKPQFDIKNKAETGVAKEFVSTIIKAWKQNPLRRGNFESFKVKGQDSEKNGTLELFDLLKDDEKSKIKVEKRLKTRILNSDDMFTKIVSIMTKKRII
;
A
#
# COMPACT_ATOMS: atom_id res chain seq x y z
N MET A 1 0.07 -43.11 4.60
CA MET A 1 -0.17 -42.05 3.59
C MET A 1 -1.65 -41.67 3.63
N ALA A 2 -1.97 -40.38 3.44
CA ALA A 2 -3.28 -39.72 3.59
C ALA A 2 -3.64 -39.21 5.00
N GLU A 3 -2.80 -38.37 5.61
CA GLU A 3 -3.34 -37.33 6.51
C GLU A 3 -3.89 -36.20 5.63
N PHE A 4 -5.22 -36.24 5.48
CA PHE A 4 -6.01 -35.33 4.67
C PHE A 4 -5.70 -33.85 4.93
N ASN A 5 -5.63 -33.10 3.83
CA ASN A 5 -5.68 -31.66 3.69
C ASN A 5 -6.77 -31.01 4.58
N ARG A 6 -6.53 -30.86 5.88
CA ARG A 6 -7.40 -30.03 6.72
C ARG A 6 -7.10 -28.57 6.39
N LEU A 7 -8.01 -27.95 5.64
CA LEU A 7 -7.96 -26.53 5.31
C LEU A 7 -8.46 -25.73 6.51
N SER A 8 -7.74 -24.65 6.82
CA SER A 8 -8.22 -23.60 7.71
C SER A 8 -8.26 -22.29 6.93
N HIS A 9 -8.85 -21.24 7.51
CA HIS A 9 -8.94 -19.95 6.85
C HIS A 9 -8.14 -18.90 7.62
N ALA A 10 -7.67 -17.88 6.91
CA ALA A 10 -7.09 -16.70 7.51
C ALA A 10 -7.61 -15.43 6.84
N ASN A 11 -7.81 -14.39 7.66
CA ASN A 11 -8.13 -13.07 7.15
C ASN A 11 -6.84 -12.42 6.61
N ARG A 12 -6.95 -11.78 5.45
CA ARG A 12 -5.90 -11.01 4.80
C ARG A 12 -6.43 -9.65 4.36
N VAL A 13 -5.56 -8.66 4.39
CA VAL A 13 -5.84 -7.32 3.87
C VAL A 13 -5.13 -7.20 2.53
N ILE A 14 -5.85 -6.75 1.51
CA ILE A 14 -5.32 -6.44 0.18
C ILE A 14 -5.32 -4.93 0.04
N HIS A 15 -4.18 -4.37 -0.35
CA HIS A 15 -4.02 -2.96 -0.65
C HIS A 15 -3.99 -2.77 -2.16
N PHE A 16 -4.56 -1.68 -2.65
CA PHE A 16 -4.63 -1.37 -4.06
C PHE A 16 -3.79 -0.14 -4.40
N TYR A 17 -3.10 -0.20 -5.53
CA TYR A 17 -2.19 0.84 -6.01
C TYR A 17 -2.34 1.05 -7.53
N ASP A 18 -2.10 2.27 -7.98
CA ASP A 18 -1.61 2.54 -9.33
C ASP A 18 -0.11 2.18 -9.38
N ILE A 19 0.30 1.51 -10.46
CA ILE A 19 1.72 1.22 -10.72
C ILE A 19 2.10 1.74 -12.11
N ASN A 20 3.17 2.52 -12.17
CA ASN A 20 3.74 3.03 -13.41
C ASN A 20 5.19 2.60 -13.55
N PHE A 21 5.58 2.25 -14.76
CA PHE A 21 6.93 1.83 -15.13
C PHE A 21 7.47 2.88 -16.10
N GLY A 22 8.59 3.51 -15.77
CA GLY A 22 9.31 4.41 -16.68
C GLY A 22 10.47 3.65 -17.33
N PHE A 23 10.46 3.52 -18.65
CA PHE A 23 11.53 2.85 -19.40
C PHE A 23 12.39 3.88 -20.16
N ASN A 24 13.63 3.52 -20.48
CA ASN A 24 14.54 4.35 -21.29
C ASN A 24 13.94 4.71 -22.67
N ASP A 25 13.17 3.78 -23.24
CA ASP A 25 12.45 3.93 -24.50
C ASP A 25 10.95 3.69 -24.24
N ASP A 26 10.16 4.76 -24.34
CA ASP A 26 8.72 4.73 -24.15
C ASP A 26 7.94 4.52 -25.47
N SER A 27 8.62 4.14 -26.56
CA SER A 27 7.97 3.81 -27.83
C SER A 27 7.14 2.52 -27.76
N LEU A 28 7.52 1.56 -26.91
CA LEU A 28 6.87 0.26 -26.74
C LEU A 28 6.65 -0.13 -25.25
N PRO A 29 5.91 0.66 -24.46
CA PRO A 29 5.81 0.49 -23.02
C PRO A 29 5.12 -0.81 -22.60
N HIS A 30 4.23 -1.36 -23.45
CA HIS A 30 3.62 -2.66 -23.21
C HIS A 30 4.61 -3.81 -23.47
N GLY A 31 5.41 -3.71 -24.54
CA GLY A 31 6.44 -4.70 -24.85
C GLY A 31 7.49 -4.80 -23.75
N HIS A 32 7.99 -3.66 -23.26
CA HIS A 32 8.94 -3.61 -22.16
C HIS A 32 8.37 -4.15 -20.84
N PHE A 33 7.09 -3.87 -20.55
CA PHE A 33 6.41 -4.45 -19.39
C PHE A 33 6.34 -5.99 -19.47
N VAL A 34 5.94 -6.56 -20.61
CA VAL A 34 5.87 -8.02 -20.78
C VAL A 34 7.27 -8.63 -20.69
N GLU A 35 8.26 -7.99 -21.30
CA GLU A 35 9.65 -8.46 -21.30
C GLU A 35 10.26 -8.49 -19.89
N LEU A 36 10.01 -7.48 -19.07
CA LEU A 36 10.41 -7.46 -17.65
C LEU A 36 9.97 -8.73 -16.92
N PHE A 37 8.69 -9.11 -17.06
CA PHE A 37 8.16 -10.30 -16.37
C PHE A 37 8.63 -11.61 -17.01
N ARG A 38 8.90 -11.65 -18.31
CA ARG A 38 9.56 -12.80 -18.96
C ARG A 38 10.98 -13.02 -18.45
N GLN A 39 11.74 -11.95 -18.24
CA GLN A 39 13.07 -12.03 -17.63
C GLN A 39 13.00 -12.58 -16.20
N ILE A 40 12.03 -12.11 -15.40
CA ILE A 40 11.78 -12.63 -14.05
C ILE A 40 11.47 -14.13 -14.08
N ILE A 41 10.62 -14.59 -15.02
CA ILE A 41 10.33 -16.02 -15.20
C ILE A 41 11.62 -16.79 -15.54
N ALA A 42 12.38 -16.33 -16.54
CA ALA A 42 13.59 -17.02 -17.00
C ALA A 42 14.65 -17.13 -15.89
N MET A 43 14.86 -16.08 -15.10
CA MET A 43 15.75 -16.11 -13.93
C MET A 43 15.25 -17.09 -12.85
N SER A 44 13.92 -17.15 -12.64
CA SER A 44 13.33 -18.08 -11.69
C SER A 44 13.53 -19.54 -12.12
N GLU A 45 13.33 -19.86 -13.40
CA GLU A 45 13.49 -21.19 -13.97
C GLU A 45 14.95 -21.66 -13.96
N LYS A 46 15.87 -20.76 -14.33
CA LYS A 46 17.33 -21.03 -14.31
C LYS A 46 17.94 -21.00 -12.91
N ARG A 47 17.17 -20.59 -11.88
CA ARG A 47 17.65 -20.35 -10.51
C ARG A 47 18.86 -19.42 -10.48
N ASP A 48 18.85 -18.41 -11.34
CA ASP A 48 19.93 -17.43 -11.48
C ASP A 48 20.16 -16.69 -10.15
N GLU A 49 21.40 -16.62 -9.67
CA GLU A 49 21.74 -15.93 -8.43
C GLU A 49 21.41 -14.43 -8.50
N SER A 50 21.45 -13.83 -9.69
CA SER A 50 21.10 -12.41 -9.88
C SER A 50 19.61 -12.11 -9.67
N ARG A 51 18.77 -13.14 -9.50
CA ARG A 51 17.34 -12.96 -9.18
C ARG A 51 17.09 -12.44 -7.77
N TYR A 52 18.09 -12.53 -6.88
CA TYR A 52 17.97 -12.12 -5.48
C TYR A 52 18.35 -10.65 -5.30
N PHE A 53 17.49 -9.91 -4.61
CA PHE A 53 17.73 -8.53 -4.21
C PHE A 53 17.85 -8.46 -2.69
N ARG A 54 18.86 -7.76 -2.16
CA ARG A 54 19.03 -7.60 -0.72
C ARG A 54 18.25 -6.38 -0.22
N SER A 55 17.37 -6.58 0.76
CA SER A 55 16.61 -5.53 1.45
C SER A 55 16.76 -5.72 2.96
N GLY A 56 17.65 -4.93 3.58
CA GLY A 56 17.99 -5.08 5.00
C GLY A 56 18.56 -6.46 5.32
N ASP A 57 17.88 -7.17 6.23
CA ASP A 57 18.17 -8.54 6.68
C ASP A 57 17.65 -9.64 5.74
N LYS A 58 16.92 -9.27 4.67
CA LYS A 58 16.22 -10.22 3.81
C LYS A 58 16.79 -10.28 2.41
N ARG A 59 16.70 -11.46 1.80
CA ARG A 59 16.79 -11.66 0.35
C ARG A 59 15.39 -11.72 -0.24
N LEU A 60 15.13 -10.88 -1.23
CA LEU A 60 13.87 -10.81 -1.95
C LEU A 60 14.02 -11.43 -3.33
N PHE A 61 13.00 -12.15 -3.77
CA PHE A 61 12.87 -12.59 -5.14
C PHE A 61 11.41 -12.83 -5.51
N ILE A 62 11.08 -12.66 -6.78
CA ILE A 62 9.76 -13.00 -7.29
C ILE A 62 9.75 -14.46 -7.78
N GLN A 63 8.68 -15.17 -7.46
CA GLN A 63 8.46 -16.55 -7.88
C GLN A 63 7.02 -16.75 -8.36
N GLY A 64 6.83 -17.71 -9.27
CA GLY A 64 5.49 -18.16 -9.67
C GLY A 64 4.72 -17.08 -10.41
N ILE A 65 5.41 -16.31 -11.26
CA ILE A 65 4.76 -15.40 -12.19
C ILE A 65 3.89 -16.21 -13.14
N LYS A 66 2.62 -15.81 -13.27
CA LYS A 66 1.68 -16.35 -14.24
C LYS A 66 1.05 -15.20 -15.01
N PHE A 67 1.23 -15.21 -16.33
CA PHE A 67 0.43 -14.37 -17.21
C PHE A 67 -0.96 -14.98 -17.37
N VAL A 68 -1.99 -14.14 -17.28
CA VAL A 68 -3.38 -14.50 -17.59
C VAL A 68 -3.85 -13.56 -18.70
N PRO A 69 -3.51 -13.86 -19.97
CA PRO A 69 -3.71 -12.93 -21.09
C PRO A 69 -5.17 -12.56 -21.33
N ASP A 70 -6.10 -13.54 -21.18
CA ASP A 70 -7.53 -13.35 -21.44
C ASP A 70 -8.18 -12.24 -20.59
N ILE A 71 -7.58 -11.94 -19.43
CA ILE A 71 -8.03 -10.88 -18.52
C ILE A 71 -6.94 -9.82 -18.27
N GLU A 72 -5.89 -9.84 -19.09
CA GLU A 72 -4.78 -8.88 -19.08
C GLU A 72 -4.15 -8.68 -17.69
N GLN A 73 -3.73 -9.80 -17.08
CA GLN A 73 -3.16 -9.82 -15.73
C GLN A 73 -1.83 -10.56 -15.62
N VAL A 74 -1.05 -10.16 -14.60
CA VAL A 74 0.13 -10.87 -14.09
C VAL A 74 -0.12 -11.20 -12.62
N HIS A 75 -0.03 -12.48 -12.26
CA HIS A 75 -0.10 -12.94 -10.87
C HIS A 75 1.31 -13.31 -10.41
N GLY A 76 1.67 -13.02 -9.16
CA GLY A 76 3.01 -13.32 -8.67
C GLY A 76 3.12 -13.38 -7.15
N LYS A 77 4.27 -13.91 -6.70
CA LYS A 77 4.61 -14.05 -5.29
C LYS A 77 5.95 -13.38 -5.04
N LEU A 78 5.98 -12.35 -4.22
CA LEU A 78 7.21 -11.79 -3.69
C LEU A 78 7.61 -12.59 -2.44
N ARG A 79 8.75 -13.27 -2.51
CA ARG A 79 9.33 -14.03 -1.41
C ARG A 79 10.31 -13.16 -0.66
N ALA A 80 10.23 -13.16 0.65
CA ALA A 80 11.23 -12.59 1.54
C ALA A 80 11.85 -13.71 2.36
N VAL A 81 13.16 -13.91 2.23
CA VAL A 81 13.90 -14.96 2.93
C VAL A 81 14.85 -14.31 3.93
N ARG A 82 14.72 -14.70 5.20
CA ARG A 82 15.67 -14.36 6.26
C ARG A 82 16.64 -15.54 6.44
N LEU A 83 17.93 -15.24 6.48
CA LEU A 83 19.01 -16.23 6.60
C LEU A 83 19.77 -16.12 7.93
N ASP A 84 19.53 -15.05 8.68
CA ASP A 84 20.41 -14.57 9.75
C ASP A 84 19.93 -14.93 11.15
N VAL A 85 18.62 -14.89 11.42
CA VAL A 85 18.06 -15.22 12.73
C VAL A 85 16.80 -16.06 12.61
N SER A 86 16.89 -17.30 13.11
CA SER A 86 15.77 -18.21 13.22
C SER A 86 15.08 -18.06 14.58
N PRO A 87 13.73 -18.14 14.65
CA PRO A 87 13.03 -18.18 15.92
C PRO A 87 13.26 -19.53 16.60
N GLU A 88 13.22 -19.54 17.93
CA GLU A 88 13.28 -20.77 18.72
C GLU A 88 11.93 -21.51 18.72
N ILE A 89 11.99 -22.83 18.96
CA ILE A 89 10.82 -23.66 19.22
C ILE A 89 10.74 -23.92 20.73
N LEU A 90 9.66 -23.44 21.37
CA LEU A 90 9.37 -23.72 22.77
C LEU A 90 8.43 -24.91 22.92
N ASN A 91 8.84 -25.92 23.68
CA ASN A 91 7.93 -26.99 24.12
C ASN A 91 7.17 -26.53 25.36
N MET A 92 5.90 -26.14 25.19
CA MET A 92 5.04 -25.65 26.27
C MET A 92 4.79 -26.65 27.42
N LYS A 93 5.11 -27.94 27.25
CA LYS A 93 4.96 -28.94 28.32
C LYS A 93 6.21 -29.04 29.20
N THR A 94 7.38 -28.89 28.61
CA THR A 94 8.66 -29.02 29.31
C THR A 94 9.31 -27.67 29.62
N ASP A 95 8.76 -26.59 29.07
CA ASP A 95 9.30 -25.23 29.12
C ASP A 95 10.75 -25.13 28.61
N THR A 96 11.09 -26.01 27.65
CA THR A 96 12.42 -26.04 27.04
C THR A 96 12.38 -25.44 25.65
N ALA A 97 13.21 -24.42 25.44
CA ALA A 97 13.47 -23.84 24.12
C ALA A 97 14.55 -24.66 23.39
N ARG A 98 14.44 -24.71 22.06
CA ARG A 98 15.47 -25.27 21.19
C ARG A 98 15.55 -24.48 19.89
N ASP A 99 16.74 -24.41 19.32
CA ASP A 99 16.96 -23.80 18.02
C ASP A 99 16.33 -24.62 16.88
N ILE A 100 16.11 -23.94 15.76
CA ILE A 100 15.82 -24.59 14.48
C ILE A 100 17.15 -24.87 13.81
N ASP A 101 17.46 -26.15 13.63
CA ASP A 101 18.62 -26.57 12.84
C ASP A 101 18.36 -26.24 11.36
N MET A 102 19.16 -25.33 10.81
CA MET A 102 19.05 -24.83 9.44
C MET A 102 20.42 -24.90 8.78
N ALA A 103 20.47 -25.44 7.56
CA ALA A 103 21.69 -25.39 6.76
C ALA A 103 22.03 -23.94 6.35
N GLU A 104 23.28 -23.68 5.97
CA GLU A 104 23.79 -22.35 5.63
C GLU A 104 22.99 -21.64 4.51
N GLU A 105 22.39 -22.41 3.60
CA GLU A 105 21.55 -21.91 2.50
C GLU A 105 20.05 -21.96 2.77
N GLU A 106 19.64 -22.43 3.96
CA GLU A 106 18.25 -22.46 4.36
C GLU A 106 17.82 -21.14 4.99
N GLY A 107 16.56 -20.79 4.75
CA GLY A 107 16.01 -19.52 5.21
C GLY A 107 14.52 -19.61 5.50
N ILE A 108 14.07 -18.69 6.36
CA ILE A 108 12.64 -18.57 6.69
C ILE A 108 11.98 -17.71 5.63
N VAL A 109 11.08 -18.33 4.88
CA VAL A 109 10.38 -17.69 3.77
C VAL A 109 9.03 -17.15 4.20
N GLU A 110 8.82 -15.86 3.93
CA GLU A 110 7.52 -15.21 4.02
C GLU A 110 7.06 -14.80 2.61
N THR A 111 5.75 -14.91 2.37
CA THR A 111 5.18 -14.76 1.02
C THR A 111 4.20 -13.61 0.99
N THR A 112 4.33 -12.77 -0.03
CA THR A 112 3.40 -11.68 -0.32
C THR A 112 2.86 -11.88 -1.73
N HIS A 113 1.55 -12.07 -1.85
CA HIS A 113 0.90 -12.24 -3.15
C HIS A 113 0.60 -10.88 -3.79
N PHE A 114 0.76 -10.79 -5.10
CA PHE A 114 0.36 -9.61 -5.86
C PHE A 114 -0.31 -9.98 -7.18
N VAL A 115 -1.16 -9.07 -7.66
CA VAL A 115 -1.79 -9.10 -8.98
C VAL A 115 -1.60 -7.74 -9.64
N ILE A 116 -1.09 -7.72 -10.86
CA ILE A 116 -1.04 -6.54 -11.71
C ILE A 116 -2.03 -6.73 -12.85
N SER A 117 -3.01 -5.84 -12.94
CA SER A 117 -3.88 -5.72 -14.12
C SER A 117 -3.35 -4.62 -15.02
N TYR A 118 -3.26 -4.94 -16.31
CA TYR A 118 -2.84 -4.01 -17.37
C TYR A 118 -3.94 -3.82 -18.43
N LYS A 119 -5.18 -4.20 -18.11
CA LYS A 119 -6.37 -4.06 -18.98
C LYS A 119 -6.69 -2.61 -19.37
N ASN A 120 -6.52 -1.70 -18.43
CA ASN A 120 -6.83 -0.28 -18.62
C ASN A 120 -5.55 0.52 -18.92
N LYS A 121 -5.70 1.74 -19.44
CA LYS A 121 -4.57 2.66 -19.69
C LYS A 121 -3.65 2.83 -18.46
N LYS A 122 -4.24 2.81 -17.26
CA LYS A 122 -3.51 2.77 -15.99
C LYS A 122 -3.39 1.33 -15.51
N LYS A 123 -2.16 0.89 -15.21
CA LYS A 123 -1.92 -0.42 -14.60
C LYS A 123 -2.25 -0.36 -13.12
N ARG A 124 -2.94 -1.40 -12.63
CA ARG A 124 -3.43 -1.49 -11.24
C ARG A 124 -2.76 -2.65 -10.54
N LEU A 125 -2.25 -2.41 -9.35
CA LEU A 125 -1.57 -3.38 -8.51
C LEU A 125 -2.43 -3.66 -7.27
N ALA A 126 -2.68 -4.93 -6.99
CA ALA A 126 -3.18 -5.40 -5.70
C ALA A 126 -2.07 -6.17 -4.99
N VAL A 127 -1.82 -5.86 -3.71
CA VAL A 127 -0.78 -6.52 -2.90
C VAL A 127 -1.36 -6.96 -1.56
N GLU A 128 -1.05 -8.18 -1.16
CA GLU A 128 -1.32 -8.67 0.19
C GLU A 128 -0.51 -7.88 1.23
N TYR A 129 -1.17 -7.44 2.30
CA TYR A 129 -0.47 -7.06 3.51
C TYR A 129 -0.06 -8.30 4.30
N ASN A 130 1.24 -8.61 4.27
CA ASN A 130 1.86 -9.56 5.17
C ASN A 130 2.81 -8.80 6.12
N ALA A 131 2.51 -8.84 7.43
CA ALA A 131 3.32 -8.17 8.45
C ALA A 131 4.78 -8.67 8.45
N ALA A 132 4.99 -9.98 8.26
CA ALA A 132 6.31 -10.61 8.23
C ALA A 132 6.93 -10.66 6.82
N GLY A 133 6.10 -10.56 5.78
CA GLY A 133 6.51 -10.57 4.37
C GLY A 133 7.08 -9.25 3.86
N ALA A 134 7.34 -9.23 2.56
CA ALA A 134 7.82 -8.06 1.85
C ALA A 134 6.73 -6.97 1.76
N LYS A 135 7.16 -5.71 1.75
CA LYS A 135 6.28 -4.54 1.64
C LYS A 135 6.18 -4.09 0.18
N THR A 136 5.14 -3.33 -0.12
CA THR A 136 4.90 -2.80 -1.48
C THR A 136 6.08 -1.98 -2.02
N HIS A 137 6.75 -1.18 -1.19
CA HIS A 137 7.92 -0.42 -1.64
C HIS A 137 9.12 -1.33 -1.98
N GLU A 138 9.22 -2.49 -1.32
CA GLU A 138 10.25 -3.48 -1.62
C GLU A 138 9.97 -4.20 -2.96
N LEU A 139 8.69 -4.39 -3.32
CA LEU A 139 8.31 -4.84 -4.66
C LEU A 139 8.77 -3.85 -5.74
N GLY A 140 8.55 -2.55 -5.53
CA GLY A 140 9.01 -1.50 -6.45
C GLY A 140 10.53 -1.55 -6.66
N ARG A 141 11.29 -1.51 -5.57
CA ARG A 141 12.77 -1.59 -5.60
C ARG A 141 13.28 -2.88 -6.25
N TYR A 142 12.63 -4.01 -5.99
CA TYR A 142 12.97 -5.28 -6.63
C TYR A 142 12.80 -5.20 -8.15
N LEU A 143 11.64 -4.70 -8.61
CA LEU A 143 11.35 -4.57 -10.03
C LEU A 143 12.33 -3.62 -10.71
N GLU A 144 12.66 -2.49 -10.09
CA GLU A 144 13.69 -1.56 -10.57
C GLU A 144 15.05 -2.25 -10.71
N HIS A 145 15.51 -2.95 -9.65
CA HIS A 145 16.81 -3.63 -9.65
C HIS A 145 16.95 -4.65 -10.79
N ILE A 146 15.94 -5.52 -10.94
CA ILE A 146 15.94 -6.55 -11.99
C ILE A 146 15.73 -5.94 -13.38
N GLY A 147 14.86 -4.93 -13.47
CA GLY A 147 14.42 -4.35 -14.73
C GLY A 147 15.45 -3.48 -15.43
N VAL A 148 16.58 -3.15 -14.80
CA VAL A 148 17.68 -2.39 -15.42
C VAL A 148 18.08 -2.97 -16.78
N LYS A 149 18.18 -4.30 -16.89
CA LYS A 149 18.52 -4.98 -18.16
C LYS A 149 17.43 -4.87 -19.21
N ALA A 150 16.17 -4.70 -18.80
CA ALA A 150 15.03 -4.41 -19.66
C ALA A 150 14.86 -2.90 -19.92
N GLY A 151 15.82 -2.06 -19.51
CA GLY A 151 15.77 -0.61 -19.68
C GLY A 151 14.80 0.10 -18.73
N LEU A 152 14.37 -0.54 -17.64
CA LEU A 152 13.52 0.08 -16.62
C LEU A 152 14.34 1.09 -15.79
N GLN A 153 13.86 2.34 -15.75
CA GLN A 153 14.47 3.42 -14.97
C GLN A 153 13.82 3.60 -13.60
N SER A 154 12.49 3.47 -13.55
CA SER A 154 11.72 3.74 -12.32
C SER A 154 10.43 2.95 -12.25
N VAL A 155 10.02 2.63 -11.02
CA VAL A 155 8.72 2.05 -10.70
C VAL A 155 8.04 2.93 -9.66
N VAL A 156 7.00 3.63 -10.08
CA VAL A 156 6.20 4.49 -9.22
C VAL A 156 4.95 3.74 -8.78
N ILE A 157 4.84 3.47 -7.49
CA ILE A 157 3.65 2.84 -6.89
C ILE A 157 2.93 3.87 -6.02
N THR A 158 1.72 4.23 -6.41
CA THR A 158 0.89 5.21 -5.69
C THR A 158 -0.40 4.55 -5.21
N PRO A 159 -0.81 4.70 -3.93
CA PRO A 159 -2.05 4.11 -3.44
C PRO A 159 -3.25 4.47 -4.33
N VAL A 160 -4.10 3.48 -4.66
CA VAL A 160 -5.42 3.79 -5.18
C VAL A 160 -6.16 4.44 -4.05
N LEU A 161 -6.50 5.70 -4.25
CA LEU A 161 -7.39 6.41 -3.37
C LEU A 161 -8.78 5.89 -3.68
N ALA A 162 -9.50 5.47 -2.65
CA ALA A 162 -10.92 5.26 -2.80
C ALA A 162 -11.52 6.64 -3.16
N GLY A 163 -11.88 6.84 -4.43
CA GLY A 163 -12.62 8.04 -4.86
C GLY A 163 -13.91 8.21 -4.04
N ASP A 164 -14.45 7.07 -3.58
CA ASP A 164 -15.54 6.99 -2.63
C ASP A 164 -15.11 7.27 -1.19
N SER A 165 -13.92 6.91 -0.69
CA SER A 165 -13.63 7.09 0.75
C SER A 165 -13.57 8.55 1.20
N LEU A 166 -13.13 9.48 0.35
CA LEU A 166 -13.22 10.91 0.68
C LEU A 166 -14.67 11.43 0.62
N SER A 167 -15.52 10.84 -0.24
CA SER A 167 -16.97 11.13 -0.27
C SER A 167 -17.67 10.52 0.96
N ASP A 168 -17.39 9.26 1.24
CA ASP A 168 -17.88 8.48 2.36
C ASP A 168 -17.45 9.11 3.67
N PHE A 169 -16.20 9.57 3.78
CA PHE A 169 -15.72 10.36 4.91
C PHE A 169 -16.57 11.62 5.10
N LEU A 170 -16.83 12.40 4.04
CA LEU A 170 -17.65 13.62 4.16
C LEU A 170 -19.10 13.32 4.59
N ASN A 171 -19.64 12.18 4.18
CA ASN A 171 -20.98 11.71 4.54
C ASN A 171 -21.03 11.16 5.98
N ARG A 172 -19.99 10.42 6.40
CA ARG A 172 -19.87 9.73 7.69
C ARG A 172 -19.43 10.65 8.83
N VAL A 173 -18.57 11.62 8.53
CA VAL A 173 -18.00 12.49 9.55
C VAL A 173 -19.04 13.51 10.02
N GLY A 174 -19.30 13.52 11.32
CA GLY A 174 -20.15 14.49 11.99
C GLY A 174 -19.39 15.76 12.33
N LYS A 175 -19.48 16.17 13.60
CA LYS A 175 -18.77 17.35 14.10
C LYS A 175 -17.27 17.08 14.23
N LEU A 176 -16.45 18.09 13.97
CA LEU A 176 -14.99 18.00 14.05
C LEU A 176 -14.49 18.62 15.36
N SER A 177 -13.58 17.94 16.04
CA SER A 177 -12.95 18.45 17.27
C SER A 177 -11.54 18.95 17.05
N GLU A 178 -10.85 18.47 16.02
CA GLU A 178 -9.44 18.80 15.77
C GLU A 178 -9.08 18.60 14.29
N LEU A 179 -8.18 19.44 13.78
CA LEU A 179 -7.46 19.21 12.53
C LEU A 179 -5.96 19.18 12.83
N GLU A 180 -5.21 18.42 12.03
CA GLU A 180 -3.74 18.44 12.04
C GLU A 180 -3.27 18.53 10.59
N ILE A 181 -2.58 19.61 10.24
CA ILE A 181 -2.23 19.94 8.87
C ILE A 181 -0.75 20.33 8.80
N SER A 182 0.01 19.66 7.93
CA SER A 182 1.39 20.01 7.59
C SER A 182 1.58 20.07 6.09
N ALA A 183 2.35 21.05 5.63
CA ALA A 183 2.74 21.20 4.23
C ALA A 183 4.25 21.57 4.12
N PRO A 184 4.97 21.00 3.15
CA PRO A 184 6.33 21.43 2.82
C PRO A 184 6.35 22.91 2.41
N LYS A 185 7.47 23.60 2.62
CA LYS A 185 7.63 25.02 2.26
C LYS A 185 7.30 25.27 0.78
N ASP A 186 7.86 24.45 -0.09
CA ASP A 186 7.73 24.62 -1.54
C ASP A 186 6.31 24.35 -2.05
N SER A 187 5.50 23.64 -1.28
CA SER A 187 4.12 23.31 -1.62
C SER A 187 3.11 24.41 -1.26
N ILE A 188 3.48 25.38 -0.42
CA ILE A 188 2.53 26.40 0.08
C ILE A 188 1.98 27.27 -1.08
N ALA A 189 2.83 27.60 -2.05
CA ALA A 189 2.40 28.33 -3.25
C ALA A 189 1.34 27.57 -4.06
N GLU A 190 1.44 26.24 -4.11
CA GLU A 190 0.42 25.39 -4.75
C GLU A 190 -0.86 25.30 -3.92
N VAL A 191 -0.75 25.24 -2.59
CA VAL A 191 -1.92 25.28 -1.68
C VAL A 191 -2.72 26.56 -1.87
N LYS A 192 -2.04 27.71 -2.04
CA LYS A 192 -2.66 29.03 -2.22
C LYS A 192 -3.66 29.09 -3.38
N LYS A 193 -3.44 28.29 -4.43
CA LYS A 193 -4.30 28.23 -5.62
C LYS A 193 -5.70 27.68 -5.36
N TYR A 194 -5.90 26.92 -4.29
CA TYR A 194 -7.21 26.32 -3.95
C TYR A 194 -7.62 26.52 -2.49
N ASN A 195 -6.73 26.98 -1.62
CA ASN A 195 -7.06 27.39 -0.27
C ASN A 195 -6.15 28.56 0.18
N PRO A 196 -6.49 29.80 -0.22
CA PRO A 196 -5.66 30.97 0.10
C PRO A 196 -5.59 31.26 1.60
N GLY A 197 -6.65 30.99 2.36
CA GLY A 197 -6.68 31.21 3.81
C GLY A 197 -5.66 30.33 4.55
N LEU A 198 -5.60 29.04 4.23
CA LEU A 198 -4.61 28.12 4.80
C LEU A 198 -3.18 28.52 4.42
N ALA A 199 -2.97 28.84 3.13
CA ALA A 199 -1.66 29.23 2.64
C ALA A 199 -1.17 30.49 3.37
N SER A 200 -1.98 31.53 3.48
CA SER A 200 -1.63 32.75 4.21
C SER A 200 -1.27 32.49 5.68
N ALA A 201 -2.00 31.61 6.36
CA ALA A 201 -1.70 31.24 7.75
C ALA A 201 -0.36 30.49 7.88
N MET A 202 -0.07 29.59 6.93
CA MET A 202 1.19 28.85 6.88
C MET A 202 2.38 29.74 6.50
N GLU A 203 2.23 30.62 5.49
CA GLU A 203 3.23 31.60 5.07
C GLU A 203 3.62 32.48 6.27
N ALA A 204 2.64 33.14 6.90
CA ALA A 204 2.89 34.03 8.03
C ALA A 204 3.58 33.32 9.21
N SER A 205 3.17 32.09 9.51
CA SER A 205 3.75 31.31 10.60
C SER A 205 5.17 30.86 10.28
N LYS A 206 5.44 30.37 9.06
CA LYS A 206 6.78 29.95 8.66
C LYS A 206 7.75 31.13 8.57
N ASP A 207 7.31 32.27 8.07
CA ASP A 207 8.15 33.47 8.01
C ASP A 207 8.53 33.97 9.41
N PHE A 208 7.60 33.89 10.36
CA PHE A 208 7.85 34.26 11.75
C PHE A 208 8.82 33.29 12.46
N PHE A 209 8.60 31.98 12.34
CA PHE A 209 9.39 30.96 13.05
C PHE A 209 10.64 30.49 12.31
N LYS A 210 10.77 30.79 11.01
CA LYS A 210 11.85 30.33 10.12
C LYS A 210 12.05 28.81 10.14
N CYS A 211 10.96 28.04 10.04
CA CYS A 211 10.99 26.58 10.06
C CYS A 211 10.72 25.94 8.69
N ASP A 212 11.28 24.75 8.47
CA ASP A 212 11.06 23.97 7.24
C ASP A 212 9.66 23.32 7.21
N THR A 213 9.25 22.80 8.37
CA THR A 213 7.95 22.14 8.58
C THR A 213 7.15 22.86 9.66
N LEU A 214 5.86 23.07 9.40
CA LEU A 214 4.91 23.68 10.33
C LEU A 214 3.69 22.79 10.42
N ILE A 215 3.28 22.45 11.64
CA ILE A 215 2.05 21.72 11.91
C ILE A 215 1.02 22.68 12.48
N LEU A 216 -0.04 22.94 11.74
CA LEU A 216 -1.21 23.67 12.22
C LEU A 216 -2.19 22.69 12.85
N LYS A 217 -2.54 22.92 14.12
CA LYS A 217 -3.39 22.01 14.90
C LYS A 217 -4.56 22.73 15.59
N PRO A 218 -5.52 23.29 14.82
CA PRO A 218 -6.67 23.95 15.42
C PRO A 218 -7.59 22.93 16.12
N GLN A 219 -8.07 23.31 17.29
CA GLN A 219 -9.03 22.56 18.10
C GLN A 219 -10.34 23.34 18.16
N PHE A 220 -11.46 22.61 18.14
CA PHE A 220 -12.81 23.18 18.06
C PHE A 220 -13.67 22.63 19.18
N ASP A 221 -14.53 23.48 19.76
CA ASP A 221 -15.52 22.99 20.71
C ASP A 221 -16.62 22.22 19.97
N ILE A 222 -16.72 20.92 20.23
CA ILE A 222 -17.71 20.03 19.63
C ILE A 222 -19.16 20.43 19.98
N LYS A 223 -19.35 21.19 21.06
CA LYS A 223 -20.66 21.74 21.44
C LYS A 223 -21.03 22.95 20.57
N ASN A 224 -20.03 23.68 20.07
CA ASN A 224 -20.22 24.84 19.21
C ASN A 224 -20.48 24.43 17.75
N LYS A 225 -21.75 24.55 17.32
CA LYS A 225 -22.16 24.23 15.94
C LYS A 225 -21.50 25.13 14.89
N ALA A 226 -21.22 26.39 15.22
CA ALA A 226 -20.62 27.32 14.27
C ALA A 226 -19.15 26.95 13.97
N GLU A 227 -18.35 26.71 15.01
CA GLU A 227 -16.95 26.30 14.87
C GLU A 227 -16.81 24.97 14.11
N THR A 228 -17.58 23.96 14.52
CA THR A 228 -17.57 22.64 13.88
C THR A 228 -18.03 22.69 12.43
N GLY A 229 -18.97 23.58 12.09
CA GLY A 229 -19.42 23.83 10.72
C GLY A 229 -18.33 24.44 9.83
N VAL A 230 -17.61 25.45 10.33
CA VAL A 230 -16.48 26.06 9.61
C VAL A 230 -15.37 25.04 9.37
N ALA A 231 -15.02 24.24 10.38
CA ALA A 231 -14.03 23.18 10.24
C ALA A 231 -14.44 22.15 9.17
N LYS A 232 -15.72 21.74 9.15
CA LYS A 232 -16.23 20.77 8.18
C LYS A 232 -16.22 21.33 6.76
N GLU A 233 -16.61 22.58 6.55
CA GLU A 233 -16.57 23.21 5.23
C GLU A 233 -15.14 23.41 4.73
N PHE A 234 -14.22 23.76 5.63
CA PHE A 234 -12.79 23.82 5.32
C PHE A 234 -12.26 22.47 4.80
N VAL A 235 -12.52 21.37 5.50
CA VAL A 235 -12.11 20.02 5.07
C VAL A 235 -12.78 19.63 3.75
N SER A 236 -14.07 19.92 3.59
CA SER A 236 -14.83 19.69 2.36
C SER A 236 -14.21 20.39 1.15
N THR A 237 -13.77 21.65 1.32
CA THR A 237 -13.10 22.43 0.27
C THR A 237 -11.79 21.77 -0.17
N ILE A 238 -10.95 21.35 0.78
CA ILE A 238 -9.70 20.65 0.48
C ILE A 238 -9.96 19.32 -0.25
N ILE A 239 -10.92 18.53 0.24
CA ILE A 239 -11.29 17.26 -0.39
C ILE A 239 -11.82 17.47 -1.82
N LYS A 240 -12.66 18.48 -2.06
CA LYS A 240 -13.14 18.84 -3.40
C LYS A 240 -11.97 19.18 -4.32
N ALA A 241 -11.00 19.97 -3.84
CA ALA A 241 -9.81 20.32 -4.60
C ALA A 241 -8.96 19.08 -4.95
N TRP A 242 -8.85 18.10 -4.05
CA TRP A 242 -8.18 16.82 -4.30
C TRP A 242 -8.95 15.92 -5.27
N LYS A 243 -10.28 15.91 -5.22
CA LYS A 243 -11.09 15.16 -6.20
C LYS A 243 -10.94 15.72 -7.61
N GLN A 244 -10.88 17.05 -7.74
CA GLN A 244 -10.64 17.72 -9.03
C GLN A 244 -9.21 17.48 -9.55
N ASN A 245 -8.21 17.49 -8.67
CA ASN A 245 -6.83 17.18 -9.03
C ASN A 245 -6.15 16.36 -7.91
N PRO A 246 -6.07 15.03 -8.06
CA PRO A 246 -5.48 14.15 -7.05
C PRO A 246 -4.03 14.45 -6.69
N LEU A 247 -3.25 15.06 -7.59
CA LEU A 247 -1.85 15.41 -7.34
C LEU A 247 -1.70 16.45 -6.21
N ARG A 248 -2.74 17.26 -5.95
CA ARG A 248 -2.74 18.26 -4.87
C ARG A 248 -2.63 17.66 -3.46
N ARG A 249 -2.83 16.35 -3.29
CA ARG A 249 -2.55 15.67 -2.01
C ARG A 249 -1.06 15.71 -1.66
N GLY A 250 -0.19 15.68 -2.67
CA GLY A 250 1.26 15.80 -2.50
C GLY A 250 1.71 17.16 -1.95
N ASN A 251 0.82 18.16 -1.91
CA ASN A 251 1.10 19.44 -1.29
C ASN A 251 1.12 19.36 0.25
N PHE A 252 0.70 18.25 0.83
CA PHE A 252 0.59 18.04 2.27
C PHE A 252 1.47 16.87 2.72
N GLU A 253 2.10 17.03 3.87
CA GLU A 253 2.80 15.95 4.60
C GLU A 253 1.86 15.23 5.58
N SER A 254 0.93 15.99 6.18
CA SER A 254 -0.09 15.47 7.09
C SER A 254 -1.40 16.22 6.86
N PHE A 255 -2.50 15.49 6.81
CA PHE A 255 -3.85 16.06 6.83
C PHE A 255 -4.76 15.10 7.58
N LYS A 256 -4.89 15.32 8.89
CA LYS A 256 -5.71 14.48 9.76
C LYS A 256 -6.88 15.27 10.33
N VAL A 257 -7.98 14.56 10.55
CA VAL A 257 -9.21 15.11 11.10
C VAL A 257 -9.64 14.25 12.26
N LYS A 258 -9.87 14.85 13.43
CA LYS A 258 -10.56 14.17 14.54
C LYS A 258 -12.01 14.61 14.56
N GLY A 259 -12.94 13.68 14.42
CA GLY A 259 -14.37 14.00 14.33
C GLY A 259 -15.27 12.84 14.71
N GLN A 260 -16.55 13.15 14.88
CA GLN A 260 -17.57 12.14 15.17
C GLN A 260 -17.75 11.22 13.98
N ASP A 261 -17.86 9.94 14.27
CA ASP A 261 -18.04 8.90 13.28
C ASP A 261 -19.45 8.31 13.33
N SER A 262 -20.28 8.55 12.31
CA SER A 262 -21.64 8.01 12.26
C SER A 262 -21.70 6.48 12.24
N GLU A 263 -20.67 5.79 11.73
CA GLU A 263 -20.60 4.32 11.70
C GLU A 263 -20.20 3.73 13.06
N LYS A 264 -19.66 4.55 13.96
CA LYS A 264 -19.29 4.18 15.33
C LYS A 264 -20.10 4.93 16.37
N ASN A 265 -21.41 5.10 16.13
CA ASN A 265 -22.34 5.72 17.08
C ASN A 265 -21.91 7.13 17.55
N GLY A 266 -21.22 7.88 16.67
CA GLY A 266 -20.78 9.25 16.95
C GLY A 266 -19.53 9.37 17.82
N THR A 267 -18.76 8.29 18.03
CA THR A 267 -17.47 8.37 18.75
C THR A 267 -16.47 9.25 18.00
N LEU A 268 -15.58 9.91 18.74
CA LEU A 268 -14.50 10.70 18.15
C LEU A 268 -13.40 9.79 17.63
N GLU A 269 -13.15 9.85 16.34
CA GLU A 269 -12.15 9.05 15.64
C GLU A 269 -11.16 9.97 14.93
N LEU A 270 -9.92 9.49 14.79
CA LEU A 270 -8.88 10.17 14.02
C LEU A 270 -8.83 9.57 12.61
N PHE A 271 -9.06 10.41 11.62
CA PHE A 271 -9.01 10.08 10.20
C PHE A 271 -7.73 10.69 9.60
N ASP A 272 -6.85 9.88 9.03
CA ASP A 272 -5.72 10.36 8.23
C ASP A 272 -6.12 10.40 6.76
N LEU A 273 -6.47 11.58 6.28
CA LEU A 273 -7.02 11.77 4.94
C LEU A 273 -5.96 11.70 3.84
N LEU A 274 -4.67 11.65 4.20
CA LEU A 274 -3.59 11.37 3.26
C LEU A 274 -3.35 9.86 3.12
N LYS A 275 -3.61 9.08 4.17
CA LYS A 275 -3.35 7.62 4.22
C LYS A 275 -4.54 6.72 3.93
N ASP A 276 -5.66 7.27 3.45
CA ASP A 276 -6.83 6.47 3.13
C ASP A 276 -6.64 5.72 1.81
N ASP A 277 -5.90 4.62 1.90
CA ASP A 277 -5.62 3.67 0.85
C ASP A 277 -6.80 2.71 0.67
N GLU A 278 -7.23 2.52 -0.58
CA GLU A 278 -8.24 1.51 -0.90
C GLU A 278 -7.67 0.15 -0.50
N LYS A 279 -8.40 -0.56 0.36
CA LYS A 279 -8.03 -1.86 0.88
C LYS A 279 -9.24 -2.72 1.15
N SER A 280 -9.05 -4.03 1.13
CA SER A 280 -10.14 -4.99 1.35
C SER A 280 -9.70 -6.16 2.19
N LYS A 281 -10.61 -6.64 3.04
CA LYS A 281 -10.41 -7.87 3.80
C LYS A 281 -10.95 -9.06 3.02
N ILE A 282 -10.12 -10.09 2.84
CA ILE A 282 -10.51 -11.39 2.28
C ILE A 282 -10.22 -12.50 3.27
N LYS A 283 -11.00 -13.59 3.18
CA LYS A 283 -10.80 -14.80 3.94
C LYS A 283 -10.24 -15.86 2.99
N VAL A 284 -9.02 -16.31 3.20
CA VAL A 284 -8.29 -17.20 2.27
C VAL A 284 -7.95 -18.51 2.94
N GLU A 285 -7.97 -19.59 2.18
CA GLU A 285 -7.54 -20.90 2.62
C GLU A 285 -6.05 -20.91 2.98
N LYS A 286 -5.70 -21.63 4.04
CA LYS A 286 -4.33 -21.87 4.47
C LYS A 286 -4.15 -23.29 4.94
N ARG A 287 -2.91 -23.80 4.80
CA ARG A 287 -2.53 -25.11 5.33
C ARG A 287 -2.58 -25.10 6.85
N LEU A 288 -3.09 -26.18 7.46
CA LEU A 288 -3.17 -26.32 8.91
C LEU A 288 -1.79 -26.09 9.55
N LYS A 289 -1.76 -25.41 10.71
CA LYS A 289 -0.54 -25.15 11.51
C LYS A 289 0.57 -24.35 10.82
N THR A 290 0.35 -23.82 9.61
CA THR A 290 1.34 -22.97 8.91
C THR A 290 0.77 -21.59 8.59
N ARG A 291 1.64 -20.65 8.19
CA ARG A 291 1.26 -19.35 7.61
C ARG A 291 1.03 -19.40 6.10
N ILE A 292 1.27 -20.56 5.48
CA ILE A 292 1.22 -20.73 4.02
C ILE A 292 -0.22 -20.72 3.54
N LEU A 293 -0.54 -19.73 2.70
CA LEU A 293 -1.83 -19.59 2.04
C LEU A 293 -1.92 -20.49 0.80
N ASN A 294 -3.14 -20.85 0.42
CA ASN A 294 -3.46 -21.36 -0.90
C ASN A 294 -3.37 -20.18 -1.90
N SER A 295 -2.34 -20.18 -2.76
CA SER A 295 -2.11 -19.08 -3.71
C SER A 295 -3.23 -18.97 -4.76
N ASP A 296 -3.83 -20.07 -5.19
CA ASP A 296 -4.86 -20.03 -6.24
C ASP A 296 -6.16 -19.42 -5.69
N ASP A 297 -6.54 -19.80 -4.46
CA ASP A 297 -7.64 -19.16 -3.73
C ASP A 297 -7.35 -17.67 -3.46
N MET A 298 -6.11 -17.34 -3.08
CA MET A 298 -5.66 -15.96 -2.86
C MET A 298 -5.83 -15.10 -4.12
N PHE A 299 -5.30 -15.56 -5.27
CA PHE A 299 -5.37 -14.83 -6.53
C PHE A 299 -6.82 -14.68 -7.00
N THR A 300 -7.62 -15.76 -6.91
CA THR A 300 -9.04 -15.74 -7.28
C THR A 300 -9.80 -14.67 -6.46
N LYS A 301 -9.56 -14.61 -5.15
CA LYS A 301 -10.21 -13.63 -4.26
C LYS A 301 -9.72 -12.20 -4.48
N ILE A 302 -8.42 -12.00 -4.75
CA ILE A 302 -7.89 -10.68 -5.12
C ILE A 302 -8.60 -10.18 -6.39
N VAL A 303 -8.63 -10.98 -7.46
CA VAL A 303 -9.23 -10.60 -8.75
C VAL A 303 -10.72 -10.33 -8.61
N SER A 304 -11.44 -11.16 -7.85
CA SER A 304 -12.86 -10.95 -7.55
C SER A 304 -13.11 -9.59 -6.89
N ILE A 305 -12.28 -9.21 -5.92
CA ILE A 305 -12.43 -7.89 -5.27
C ILE A 305 -12.03 -6.74 -6.19
N MET A 306 -10.93 -6.86 -6.94
CA MET A 306 -10.53 -5.82 -7.90
C MET A 306 -11.67 -5.52 -8.88
N THR A 307 -12.35 -6.57 -9.36
CA THR A 307 -13.52 -6.47 -10.24
C THR A 307 -14.72 -5.83 -9.52
N LYS A 308 -15.07 -6.33 -8.33
CA LYS A 308 -16.21 -5.83 -7.54
C LYS A 308 -16.07 -4.33 -7.21
N LYS A 309 -14.85 -3.88 -6.89
CA LYS A 309 -14.54 -2.48 -6.58
C LYS A 309 -14.28 -1.62 -7.81
N ARG A 310 -14.44 -2.16 -9.03
CA ARG A 310 -14.17 -1.46 -10.29
C ARG A 310 -12.76 -0.84 -10.33
N ILE A 311 -11.80 -1.52 -9.69
CA ILE A 311 -10.39 -1.16 -9.78
C ILE A 311 -9.87 -1.52 -11.17
N ILE A 312 -10.36 -2.66 -11.70
CA ILE A 312 -10.06 -3.20 -13.04
C ILE A 312 -11.33 -3.33 -13.87
#